data_AF-A0A960YQB0-F1
#
_entry.id   AF-A0A960YQB0-F1
#
_cell.length_a   1.000
_cell.length_b   1.000
_cell.length_c   1.000
_cell.angle_alpha   90.00
_cell.angle_beta   90.00
_cell.angle_gamma   90.00
#
_symmetry.space_group_name_H-M   'P 1'
#
loop_
_entity.id
_entity.type
_entity.pdbx_description
1 polymer ?
#
loop_
_entity_poly.entity_id
_entity_poly.type
_entity_poly.pdbx_seq_one_letter_code
_entity_poly.pdbx_strand_id
1 'polypeptide(L)'
;MSFRFLDLFAGIGGMRLAFSRAGGQCVFTSEWDRAAQTTYEANFGEKPEGDITAIGAEDIPDADILVGGFPCQPFSIAGVSKKNALGRKHGFGDETQGTLFFDILRILSVKRPSAILLENVKNLRSHDEGKTFQVIVENLERLGYHLKIEIVNASSVLPQNRARIFIAGFLDAAAAERFNFPESEDFPLPDYLKLRPTRWEEAMAERSAYRPRLGDILEKSVDAKYTLSDHLWNYLQAYRDKHRKAGHGFGFGLCGPGDIARTLSARYYKDGSEILIKQRPSKKNPGANPRRLTPNECRRLMGFPEDCCFGYAGLQAVWELGSRACSERHCKRNGPLSCGGVPIETKMADRRKTGLRLLSEKKLRSIHRDLMNWFSGARRQYPWRQTHNWFHLVMAELMLRRTRSDQVAQVYTRFTGKYRNAARASQDPDGVRSILQSLGLNWRNEQILETIQYVRHRFGKHGSPAESDDLTEIPGVGDYCDSMLRSRLFGESRAAIDSNVARIYCRLIGEHY
;
A
#
# COMPACT_ATOMS: atom_id res chain seq x y z
N MET A 1 -32.33 13.93 16.66
CA MET A 1 -31.25 14.83 17.08
C MET A 1 -30.17 14.77 16.02
N SER A 2 -29.74 15.92 15.48
CA SER A 2 -28.61 15.99 14.55
C SER A 2 -27.35 16.39 15.32
N PHE A 3 -26.24 15.69 15.10
CA PHE A 3 -24.91 16.05 15.61
C PHE A 3 -23.93 16.21 14.45
N ARG A 4 -22.85 16.97 14.65
CA ARG A 4 -21.81 17.20 13.65
C ARG A 4 -20.61 16.29 13.90
N PHE A 5 -19.99 15.76 12.85
CA PHE A 5 -18.78 14.95 13.01
C PHE A 5 -17.70 15.21 11.95
N LEU A 6 -16.45 14.90 12.32
CA LEU A 6 -15.27 14.92 11.44
C LEU A 6 -14.91 13.48 11.05
N ASP A 7 -14.66 13.22 9.78
CA ASP A 7 -14.24 11.91 9.26
C ASP A 7 -12.78 11.95 8.76
N LEU A 8 -11.85 11.54 9.63
CA LEU A 8 -10.41 11.54 9.33
C LEU A 8 -9.96 10.18 8.81
N PHE A 9 -9.07 10.21 7.81
CA PHE A 9 -8.66 8.99 7.10
C PHE A 9 -9.90 8.28 6.54
N ALA A 10 -10.78 8.98 5.84
CA ALA A 10 -12.13 8.50 5.58
C ALA A 10 -12.22 7.26 4.68
N GLY A 11 -11.18 7.00 3.87
CA GLY A 11 -11.20 5.97 2.85
C GLY A 11 -12.38 6.19 1.89
N ILE A 12 -13.23 5.19 1.76
CA ILE A 12 -14.47 5.28 0.96
C ILE A 12 -15.70 5.65 1.80
N GLY A 13 -15.53 6.11 3.04
CA GLY A 13 -16.61 6.60 3.89
C GLY A 13 -17.41 5.53 4.63
N GLY A 14 -16.74 4.46 5.11
CA GLY A 14 -17.39 3.47 5.97
C GLY A 14 -17.90 4.08 7.29
N MET A 15 -17.08 4.92 7.92
CA MET A 15 -17.48 5.65 9.14
C MET A 15 -18.53 6.74 8.83
N ARG A 16 -18.34 7.51 7.75
CA ARG A 16 -19.37 8.45 7.24
C ARG A 16 -20.74 7.82 7.15
N LEU A 17 -20.86 6.66 6.52
CA LEU A 17 -22.14 5.96 6.36
C LEU A 17 -22.76 5.60 7.72
N ALA A 18 -21.97 5.06 8.65
CA ALA A 18 -22.46 4.65 9.96
C ALA A 18 -23.00 5.85 10.76
N PHE A 19 -22.22 6.94 10.87
CA PHE A 19 -22.61 8.11 11.64
C PHE A 19 -23.73 8.91 10.98
N SER A 20 -23.77 8.98 9.64
CA SER A 20 -24.88 9.63 8.95
C SER A 20 -26.20 8.85 9.06
N ARG A 21 -26.16 7.50 9.09
CA ARG A 21 -27.34 6.69 9.40
C ARG A 21 -27.85 6.89 10.83
N ALA A 22 -26.97 7.24 11.76
CA ALA A 22 -27.34 7.61 13.12
C ALA A 22 -27.84 9.06 13.26
N GLY A 23 -28.01 9.80 12.15
CA GLY A 23 -28.47 11.19 12.14
C GLY A 23 -27.36 12.24 12.19
N GLY A 24 -26.09 11.84 12.02
CA GLY A 24 -24.93 12.72 12.01
C GLY A 24 -24.72 13.44 10.68
N GLN A 25 -24.39 14.72 10.75
CA GLN A 25 -23.89 15.51 9.62
C GLN A 25 -22.36 15.52 9.67
N CYS A 26 -21.67 14.93 8.70
CA CYS A 26 -20.24 15.17 8.57
C CYS A 26 -20.00 16.54 7.95
N VAL A 27 -19.10 17.28 8.60
CA VAL A 27 -18.79 18.68 8.28
C VAL A 27 -17.36 18.85 7.79
N PHE A 28 -16.57 17.77 7.84
CA PHE A 28 -15.20 17.74 7.35
C PHE A 28 -14.78 16.30 7.07
N THR A 29 -14.06 16.11 5.96
CA THR A 29 -13.51 14.81 5.58
C THR A 29 -12.08 14.96 5.10
N SER A 30 -11.18 14.13 5.62
CA SER A 30 -9.80 14.02 5.12
C SER A 30 -9.49 12.60 4.66
N GLU A 31 -9.03 12.48 3.43
CA GLU A 31 -8.55 11.23 2.84
C GLU A 31 -7.52 11.57 1.76
N TRP A 32 -6.30 11.04 1.88
CA TRP A 32 -5.20 11.38 0.98
C TRP A 32 -5.18 10.55 -0.32
N ASP A 33 -5.77 9.35 -0.33
CA ASP A 33 -5.78 8.49 -1.50
C ASP A 33 -6.84 8.95 -2.51
N ARG A 34 -6.42 9.13 -3.76
CA ARG A 34 -7.27 9.70 -4.81
C ARG A 34 -8.32 8.73 -5.33
N ALA A 35 -8.02 7.42 -5.32
CA ALA A 35 -9.00 6.42 -5.72
C ALA A 35 -10.11 6.32 -4.67
N ALA A 36 -9.75 6.41 -3.39
CA ALA A 36 -10.66 6.54 -2.27
C ALA A 36 -11.48 7.83 -2.36
N GLN A 37 -10.86 8.99 -2.58
CA GLN A 37 -11.57 10.27 -2.79
C GLN A 37 -12.58 10.19 -3.93
N THR A 38 -12.21 9.62 -5.08
CA THR A 38 -13.10 9.48 -6.24
C THR A 38 -14.34 8.64 -5.88
N THR A 39 -14.13 7.58 -5.12
CA THR A 39 -15.22 6.71 -4.66
C THR A 39 -16.08 7.43 -3.61
N TYR A 40 -15.45 8.14 -2.68
CA TYR A 40 -16.13 8.92 -1.66
C TYR A 40 -17.03 9.99 -2.31
N GLU A 41 -16.49 10.77 -3.23
CA GLU A 41 -17.21 11.82 -3.97
C GLU A 41 -18.38 11.23 -4.77
N ALA A 42 -18.20 10.08 -5.41
CA ALA A 42 -19.28 9.40 -6.15
C ALA A 42 -20.43 8.93 -5.24
N ASN A 43 -20.18 8.67 -3.95
CA ASN A 43 -21.20 8.18 -3.00
C ASN A 43 -21.82 9.29 -2.15
N PHE A 44 -21.07 10.36 -1.86
CA PHE A 44 -21.49 11.40 -0.92
C PHE A 44 -21.62 12.79 -1.57
N GLY A 45 -21.19 12.96 -2.82
CA GLY A 45 -21.20 14.26 -3.52
C GLY A 45 -20.18 15.26 -3.00
N GLU A 46 -19.31 14.84 -2.08
CA GLU A 46 -18.31 15.66 -1.40
C GLU A 46 -16.93 15.09 -1.65
N LYS A 47 -15.97 15.94 -2.03
CA LYS A 47 -14.58 15.52 -2.20
C LYS A 47 -13.80 15.76 -0.90
N PRO A 48 -13.10 14.73 -0.35
CA PRO A 48 -12.26 14.93 0.82
C PRO A 48 -11.10 15.91 0.60
N GLU A 49 -10.69 16.62 1.66
CA GLU A 49 -9.68 17.71 1.63
C GLU A 49 -8.23 17.23 1.36
N GLY A 50 -7.97 15.92 1.42
CA GLY A 50 -6.65 15.37 1.13
C GLY A 50 -5.78 15.12 2.37
N ASP A 51 -4.50 15.48 2.27
CA ASP A 51 -3.45 15.18 3.26
C ASP A 51 -3.63 15.99 4.55
N ILE A 52 -4.01 15.31 5.64
CA ILE A 52 -4.29 15.93 6.94
C ILE A 52 -3.08 16.67 7.54
N THR A 53 -1.86 16.29 7.15
CA THR A 53 -0.62 16.91 7.66
C THR A 53 -0.44 18.34 7.13
N ALA A 54 -1.09 18.67 6.02
CA ALA A 54 -1.04 19.99 5.37
C ALA A 54 -2.17 20.92 5.80
N ILE A 55 -3.11 20.45 6.62
CA ILE A 55 -4.32 21.20 7.02
C ILE A 55 -4.13 21.70 8.45
N GLY A 56 -4.22 23.03 8.63
CA GLY A 56 -4.17 23.66 9.94
C GLY A 56 -5.32 23.19 10.82
N ALA A 57 -5.06 22.94 12.10
CA ALA A 57 -6.13 22.49 13.00
C ALA A 57 -7.24 23.54 13.11
N GLU A 58 -6.91 24.83 13.04
CA GLU A 58 -7.87 25.93 13.08
C GLU A 58 -8.81 25.96 11.87
N ASP A 59 -8.34 25.52 10.70
CA ASP A 59 -9.10 25.51 9.45
C ASP A 59 -10.18 24.42 9.42
N ILE A 60 -10.14 23.47 10.35
CA ILE A 60 -11.13 22.39 10.46
C ILE A 60 -12.38 22.92 11.19
N PRO A 61 -13.61 22.70 10.69
CA PRO A 61 -14.82 23.12 11.38
C PRO A 61 -15.00 22.45 12.76
N ASP A 62 -15.71 23.12 13.67
CA ASP A 62 -16.09 22.52 14.95
C ASP A 62 -17.14 21.41 14.75
N ALA A 63 -17.06 20.40 15.61
CA ALA A 63 -17.90 19.21 15.57
C ALA A 63 -18.03 18.55 16.95
N ASP A 64 -19.09 17.77 17.13
CA ASP A 64 -19.38 17.07 18.39
C ASP A 64 -18.55 15.78 18.51
N ILE A 65 -18.25 15.14 17.37
CA ILE A 65 -17.57 13.85 17.31
C ILE A 65 -16.43 13.89 16.28
N LEU A 66 -15.26 13.34 16.63
CA LEU A 66 -14.21 13.01 15.65
C LEU A 66 -14.11 11.50 15.48
N VAL A 67 -14.13 11.03 14.23
CA VAL A 67 -13.94 9.62 13.90
C VAL A 67 -12.74 9.45 12.99
N GLY A 68 -12.02 8.33 13.12
CA GLY A 68 -10.95 8.03 12.17
C GLY A 68 -10.23 6.69 12.35
N GLY A 69 -9.89 6.06 11.22
CA GLY A 69 -9.11 4.82 11.18
C GLY A 69 -7.66 5.08 10.82
N PHE A 70 -6.82 5.48 11.76
CA PHE A 70 -5.45 5.91 11.47
C PHE A 70 -4.49 4.72 11.29
N PRO A 71 -3.42 4.86 10.48
CA PRO A 71 -2.48 3.77 10.27
C PRO A 71 -1.65 3.45 11.51
N CYS A 72 -1.45 2.15 11.80
CA CYS A 72 -0.56 1.68 12.86
C CYS A 72 0.91 1.93 12.47
N GLN A 73 1.53 2.92 13.10
CA GLN A 73 2.95 3.29 12.95
C GLN A 73 3.66 3.16 14.31
N PRO A 74 4.88 2.61 14.38
CA PRO A 74 5.64 2.63 15.63
C PRO A 74 6.05 4.06 16.00
N PHE A 75 6.00 4.40 17.29
CA PHE A 75 6.50 5.68 17.79
C PHE A 75 7.99 5.58 18.12
N SER A 76 8.81 6.46 17.55
CA SER A 76 10.25 6.47 17.85
C SER A 76 10.51 7.01 19.26
N ILE A 77 10.81 6.10 20.19
CA ILE A 77 11.15 6.38 21.59
C ILE A 77 12.38 7.32 21.72
N ALA A 78 13.28 7.32 20.74
CA ALA A 78 14.49 8.15 20.78
C ALA A 78 14.21 9.66 20.81
N GLY A 79 13.05 10.12 20.32
CA GLY A 79 12.63 11.53 20.46
C GLY A 79 12.14 11.88 21.87
N VAL A 80 11.54 10.91 22.57
CA VAL A 80 10.95 11.06 23.91
C VAL A 80 12.04 10.93 24.98
N SER A 81 12.90 9.91 24.89
CA SER A 81 13.95 9.64 25.89
C SER A 81 15.07 10.67 25.91
N LYS A 82 15.47 11.23 24.75
CA LYS A 82 16.53 12.26 24.69
C LYS A 82 16.08 13.60 25.31
N LYS A 83 14.78 13.91 25.23
CA LYS A 83 14.21 15.15 25.79
C LYS A 83 13.98 15.05 27.30
N ASN A 84 13.62 13.87 27.80
CA ASN A 84 13.58 13.58 29.24
C ASN A 84 14.96 13.71 29.90
N ALA A 85 16.02 13.24 29.23
CA ALA A 85 17.39 13.41 29.70
C ALA A 85 17.90 14.88 29.67
N LEU A 86 17.21 15.78 28.95
CA LEU A 86 17.61 17.19 28.76
C LEU A 86 16.76 18.20 29.54
N GLY A 87 15.84 17.75 30.41
CA GLY A 87 15.05 18.64 31.27
C GLY A 87 14.10 19.60 30.55
N ARG A 88 13.82 19.39 29.25
CA ARG A 88 12.88 20.22 28.47
C ARG A 88 11.45 19.77 28.74
N LYS A 89 10.58 20.70 29.16
CA LYS A 89 9.15 20.45 29.38
C LYS A 89 8.52 19.87 28.12
N HIS A 90 7.83 18.74 28.28
CA HIS A 90 6.98 18.15 27.24
C HIS A 90 5.77 19.08 27.00
N GLY A 91 5.79 19.82 25.89
CA GLY A 91 4.61 20.51 25.36
C GLY A 91 4.07 19.76 24.16
N PHE A 92 2.76 19.84 23.92
CA PHE A 92 2.10 19.32 22.71
C PHE A 92 2.65 19.93 21.40
N GLY A 93 3.36 21.07 21.49
CA GLY A 93 3.96 21.79 20.37
C GLY A 93 5.43 21.43 20.05
N ASP A 94 5.97 20.35 20.60
CA ASP A 94 7.33 19.91 20.27
C ASP A 94 7.37 19.36 18.83
N GLU A 95 7.99 20.12 17.91
CA GLU A 95 8.04 19.92 16.46
C GLU A 95 8.03 18.43 16.01
N THR A 96 6.85 18.02 15.52
CA THR A 96 6.61 16.89 14.61
C THR A 96 7.18 15.54 15.05
N GLN A 97 6.51 14.89 16.00
CA GLN A 97 6.54 13.43 16.03
C GLN A 97 5.81 12.93 14.76
N GLY A 98 6.56 12.57 13.72
CA GLY A 98 6.10 12.37 12.34
C GLY A 98 5.19 11.16 12.07
N THR A 99 4.21 10.89 12.92
CA THR A 99 3.19 9.87 12.70
C THR A 99 1.81 10.49 12.68
N LEU A 100 0.89 9.91 11.91
CA LEU A 100 -0.45 10.44 11.67
C LEU A 100 -1.36 10.44 12.92
N PHE A 101 -0.98 9.71 13.98
CA PHE A 101 -1.66 9.82 15.28
C PHE A 101 -1.41 11.18 15.96
N PHE A 102 -0.23 11.79 15.80
CA PHE A 102 0.02 13.12 16.37
C PHE A 102 -0.72 14.22 15.63
N ASP A 103 -1.05 14.04 14.36
CA ASP A 103 -1.97 14.92 13.65
C ASP A 103 -3.38 14.87 14.23
N ILE A 104 -3.85 13.70 14.66
CA ILE A 104 -5.12 13.60 15.41
C ILE A 104 -5.00 14.37 16.73
N LEU A 105 -3.92 14.19 17.50
CA LEU A 105 -3.73 14.91 18.77
C LEU A 105 -3.70 16.43 18.58
N ARG A 106 -3.05 16.92 17.52
CA ARG A 106 -3.02 18.33 17.12
C ARG A 106 -4.43 18.87 16.87
N ILE A 107 -5.27 18.10 16.18
CA ILE A 107 -6.67 18.49 15.91
C ILE A 107 -7.48 18.46 17.21
N LEU A 108 -7.33 17.40 18.01
CA LEU A 108 -8.04 17.26 19.29
C LEU A 108 -7.67 18.34 20.30
N SER A 109 -6.43 18.85 20.30
CA SER A 109 -6.03 19.93 21.20
C SER A 109 -6.71 21.26 20.90
N VAL A 110 -7.13 21.48 19.65
CA VAL A 110 -7.82 22.70 19.21
C VAL A 110 -9.33 22.51 19.23
N LYS A 111 -9.83 21.48 18.55
CA LYS A 111 -11.27 21.31 18.29
C LYS A 111 -12.04 20.68 19.44
N ARG A 112 -11.36 19.95 20.33
CA ARG A 112 -11.91 19.35 21.55
C ARG A 112 -13.36 18.79 21.39
N PRO A 113 -13.63 17.90 20.41
CA PRO A 113 -14.95 17.31 20.24
C PRO A 113 -15.38 16.57 21.52
N SER A 114 -16.67 16.55 21.81
CA SER A 114 -17.19 15.91 23.04
C SER A 114 -16.91 14.40 23.09
N ALA A 115 -16.84 13.75 21.93
CA ALA A 115 -16.50 12.35 21.81
C ALA A 115 -15.55 12.06 20.63
N ILE A 116 -14.82 10.94 20.72
CA ILE A 116 -13.98 10.42 19.65
C ILE A 116 -14.23 8.92 19.45
N LEU A 117 -14.09 8.45 18.21
CA LEU A 117 -14.04 7.03 17.89
C LEU A 117 -12.89 6.74 16.93
N LEU A 118 -11.85 6.08 17.43
CA LEU A 118 -10.69 5.69 16.63
C LEU A 118 -10.70 4.19 16.36
N GLU A 119 -10.36 3.79 15.14
CA GLU A 119 -10.24 2.38 14.72
C GLU A 119 -8.80 2.03 14.39
N ASN A 120 -8.39 0.80 14.75
CA ASN A 120 -7.11 0.25 14.33
C ASN A 120 -7.10 -1.29 14.28
N VAL A 121 -5.98 -1.88 13.85
CA VAL A 121 -5.79 -3.34 13.84
C VAL A 121 -5.81 -3.94 15.24
N LYS A 122 -6.37 -5.16 15.37
CA LYS A 122 -6.47 -5.87 16.67
C LYS A 122 -5.12 -6.03 17.39
N ASN A 123 -4.03 -6.12 16.62
CA ASN A 123 -2.68 -6.32 17.13
C ASN A 123 -2.03 -5.04 17.68
N LEU A 124 -2.72 -3.89 17.65
CA LEU A 124 -2.23 -2.64 18.20
C LEU A 124 -1.81 -2.80 19.67
N ARG A 125 -2.57 -3.55 20.48
CA ARG A 125 -2.26 -3.83 21.91
C ARG A 125 -0.90 -4.48 22.12
N SER A 126 -0.44 -5.30 21.16
CA SER A 126 0.85 -6.00 21.23
C SER A 126 1.93 -5.35 20.36
N HIS A 127 1.59 -4.28 19.63
CA HIS A 127 2.49 -3.66 18.67
C HIS A 127 3.65 -2.97 19.40
N ASP A 128 4.88 -3.18 18.91
CA ASP A 128 6.10 -2.65 19.52
C ASP A 128 6.17 -2.97 21.03
N GLU A 129 5.92 -4.23 21.39
CA GLU A 129 5.87 -4.71 22.78
C GLU A 129 4.84 -3.97 23.65
N GLY A 130 3.76 -3.47 23.04
CA GLY A 130 2.68 -2.72 23.70
C GLY A 130 2.94 -1.22 23.84
N LYS A 131 4.14 -0.73 23.53
CA LYS A 131 4.54 0.67 23.70
C LYS A 131 3.69 1.61 22.84
N THR A 132 3.36 1.19 21.62
CA THR A 132 2.51 2.01 20.72
C THR A 132 1.12 2.23 21.33
N PHE A 133 0.49 1.17 21.83
CA PHE A 133 -0.84 1.28 22.43
C PHE A 133 -0.82 2.16 23.69
N GLN A 134 0.18 1.99 24.55
CA GLN A 134 0.34 2.79 25.76
C GLN A 134 0.46 4.30 25.45
N VAL A 135 1.31 4.67 24.49
CA VAL A 135 1.47 6.08 24.08
C VAL A 135 0.15 6.67 23.56
N ILE A 136 -0.66 5.89 22.84
CA ILE A 136 -1.97 6.36 22.36
C ILE A 136 -2.90 6.67 23.53
N VAL A 137 -3.05 5.72 24.46
CA VAL A 137 -3.91 5.86 25.64
C VAL A 137 -3.49 7.05 26.48
N GLU A 138 -2.22 7.14 26.87
CA GLU A 138 -1.70 8.20 27.74
C GLU A 138 -1.89 9.60 27.14
N ASN A 139 -1.73 9.77 25.82
CA ASN A 139 -1.90 11.08 25.19
C ASN A 139 -3.36 11.49 25.08
N LEU A 140 -4.28 10.56 24.83
CA LEU A 140 -5.72 10.84 24.80
C LEU A 140 -6.23 11.18 26.21
N GLU A 141 -5.81 10.44 27.23
CA GLU A 141 -6.12 10.73 28.63
C GLU A 141 -5.54 12.07 29.08
N ARG A 142 -4.31 12.42 28.67
CA ARG A 142 -3.70 13.74 28.93
C ARG A 142 -4.50 14.89 28.31
N LEU A 143 -5.19 14.65 27.20
CA LEU A 143 -6.11 15.63 26.59
C LEU A 143 -7.46 15.71 27.33
N GLY A 144 -7.71 14.84 28.31
CA GLY A 144 -8.92 14.82 29.14
C GLY A 144 -10.00 13.84 28.66
N TYR A 145 -9.69 12.91 27.77
CA TYR A 145 -10.66 11.91 27.32
C TYR A 145 -10.67 10.68 28.23
N HIS A 146 -11.85 10.30 28.69
CA HIS A 146 -12.13 9.04 29.38
C HIS A 146 -12.39 7.94 28.33
N LEU A 147 -11.57 6.89 28.34
CA LEU A 147 -11.53 5.91 27.26
C LEU A 147 -12.29 4.61 27.58
N LYS A 148 -12.92 4.06 26.54
CA LYS A 148 -13.49 2.69 26.48
C LYS A 148 -12.88 2.00 25.25
N ILE A 149 -12.31 0.81 25.43
CA ILE A 149 -11.51 0.16 24.37
C ILE A 149 -11.87 -1.32 24.23
N GLU A 150 -12.35 -1.72 23.06
CA GLU A 150 -12.81 -3.09 22.82
C GLU A 150 -12.32 -3.65 21.47
N ILE A 151 -12.18 -4.98 21.38
CA ILE A 151 -11.87 -5.66 20.12
C ILE A 151 -13.17 -6.26 19.57
N VAL A 152 -13.67 -5.69 18.47
CA VAL A 152 -14.90 -6.15 17.82
C VAL A 152 -14.56 -6.94 16.56
N ASN A 153 -15.16 -8.13 16.41
CA ASN A 153 -15.03 -8.95 15.21
C ASN A 153 -16.29 -8.87 14.36
N ALA A 154 -16.14 -8.52 13.08
CA ALA A 154 -17.25 -8.41 12.14
C ALA A 154 -17.95 -9.75 11.85
N SER A 155 -17.39 -10.90 12.25
CA SER A 155 -17.97 -12.22 12.00
C SER A 155 -19.37 -12.43 12.61
N SER A 156 -19.79 -11.58 13.55
CA SER A 156 -21.15 -11.55 14.09
C SER A 156 -22.20 -11.06 13.10
N VAL A 157 -21.81 -10.22 12.13
CA VAL A 157 -22.72 -9.53 11.21
C VAL A 157 -22.31 -9.57 9.75
N LEU A 158 -21.11 -10.06 9.43
CA LEU A 158 -20.60 -10.25 8.09
C LEU A 158 -19.91 -11.62 8.02
N PRO A 159 -19.90 -12.30 6.85
CA PRO A 159 -19.24 -13.60 6.71
C PRO A 159 -17.71 -13.44 6.56
N GLN A 160 -17.08 -12.66 7.44
CA GLN A 160 -15.66 -12.35 7.44
C GLN A 160 -15.09 -12.32 8.86
N ASN A 161 -13.99 -13.03 9.09
CA ASN A 161 -13.16 -12.83 10.28
C ASN A 161 -12.36 -11.54 10.14
N ARG A 162 -12.83 -10.47 10.77
CA ARG A 162 -12.20 -9.15 10.76
C ARG A 162 -12.35 -8.49 12.13
N ALA A 163 -11.39 -8.78 13.00
CA ALA A 163 -11.28 -8.14 14.29
C ALA A 163 -10.51 -6.81 14.20
N ARG A 164 -11.04 -5.78 14.84
CA ARG A 164 -10.47 -4.43 14.96
C ARG A 164 -10.59 -3.93 16.39
N ILE A 165 -9.62 -3.14 16.81
CA ILE A 165 -9.70 -2.43 18.08
C ILE A 165 -10.38 -1.10 17.84
N PHE A 166 -11.35 -0.78 18.69
CA PHE A 166 -12.03 0.51 18.72
C PHE A 166 -11.69 1.21 20.02
N ILE A 167 -11.35 2.49 19.94
CA ILE A 167 -11.04 3.36 21.07
C ILE A 167 -12.10 4.46 21.05
N ALA A 168 -13.08 4.35 21.93
CA ALA A 168 -14.06 5.41 22.18
C ALA A 168 -13.54 6.30 23.32
N GLY A 169 -13.56 7.61 23.14
CA GLY A 169 -13.14 8.57 24.16
C GLY A 169 -14.17 9.66 24.36
N PHE A 170 -14.37 10.10 25.61
CA PHE A 170 -15.35 11.12 25.96
C PHE A 170 -14.73 12.17 26.88
N LEU A 171 -14.99 13.46 26.64
CA LEU A 171 -14.55 14.51 27.57
C LEU A 171 -15.36 14.50 28.87
N ASP A 172 -16.63 14.08 28.81
CA ASP A 172 -17.48 13.90 30.00
C ASP A 172 -17.31 12.48 30.55
N ALA A 173 -16.83 12.38 31.79
CA ALA A 173 -16.67 11.12 32.53
C ALA A 173 -18.01 10.36 32.66
N ALA A 174 -19.11 11.08 32.92
CA ALA A 174 -20.42 10.45 33.08
C ALA A 174 -20.93 9.89 31.75
N ALA A 175 -20.61 10.52 30.62
CA ALA A 175 -20.88 9.96 29.30
C ALA A 175 -20.08 8.68 29.04
N ALA A 176 -18.79 8.65 29.42
CA ALA A 176 -17.98 7.45 29.32
C ALA A 176 -18.53 6.30 30.17
N GLU A 177 -19.01 6.58 31.39
CA GLU A 177 -19.62 5.56 32.26
C GLU A 177 -20.91 4.96 31.66
N ARG A 178 -21.73 5.78 31.00
CA ARG A 178 -22.94 5.32 30.31
C ARG A 178 -22.68 4.56 29.01
N PHE A 179 -21.49 4.71 28.42
CA PHE A 179 -21.15 4.06 27.15
C PHE A 179 -20.67 2.62 27.36
N ASN A 180 -21.31 1.70 26.63
CA ASN A 180 -20.86 0.32 26.46
C ASN A 180 -20.78 0.01 24.96
N PHE A 181 -19.78 -0.78 24.56
CA PHE A 181 -19.76 -1.30 23.20
C PHE A 181 -20.94 -2.26 23.00
N PRO A 182 -21.60 -2.24 21.83
CA PRO A 182 -22.73 -3.11 21.55
C PRO A 182 -22.29 -4.59 21.52
N GLU A 183 -23.18 -5.45 22.00
CA GLU A 183 -23.02 -6.88 21.89
C GLU A 183 -23.31 -7.35 20.46
N SER A 184 -22.89 -8.57 20.13
CA SER A 184 -22.99 -9.11 18.76
C SER A 184 -24.42 -9.11 18.17
N GLU A 185 -25.42 -9.13 19.04
CA GLU A 185 -26.85 -9.20 18.73
C GLU A 185 -27.45 -7.82 18.46
N ASP A 186 -26.86 -6.77 19.03
CA ASP A 186 -27.32 -5.38 18.91
C ASP A 186 -26.95 -4.77 17.54
N PHE A 187 -25.99 -5.37 16.85
CA PHE A 187 -25.58 -4.87 15.54
C PHE A 187 -26.69 -5.09 14.50
N PRO A 188 -26.98 -4.09 13.64
CA PRO A 188 -27.90 -4.27 12.54
C PRO A 188 -27.34 -5.27 11.52
N LEU A 189 -28.23 -6.07 10.94
CA LEU A 189 -27.88 -6.95 9.84
C LEU A 189 -27.69 -6.15 8.54
N PRO A 190 -26.76 -6.57 7.68
CA PRO A 190 -26.46 -5.86 6.44
C PRO A 190 -27.61 -5.94 5.42
N ASP A 191 -27.81 -4.86 4.66
CA ASP A 191 -28.94 -4.70 3.74
C ASP A 191 -29.00 -5.76 2.64
N TYR A 192 -27.85 -6.34 2.23
CA TYR A 192 -27.84 -7.39 1.21
C TYR A 192 -28.61 -8.65 1.64
N LEU A 193 -28.82 -8.89 2.95
CA LEU A 193 -29.62 -10.02 3.42
C LEU A 193 -31.10 -9.86 3.07
N LYS A 194 -31.59 -8.61 2.92
CA LYS A 194 -32.96 -8.35 2.45
C LYS A 194 -33.18 -8.82 1.01
N LEU A 195 -32.12 -9.04 0.23
CA LEU A 195 -32.16 -9.65 -1.11
C LEU A 195 -32.32 -11.19 -1.07
N ARG A 196 -32.42 -11.77 0.13
CA ARG A 196 -32.56 -13.20 0.38
C ARG A 196 -33.69 -13.40 1.41
N PRO A 197 -34.97 -13.31 1.01
CA PRO A 197 -36.11 -13.29 1.93
C PRO A 197 -36.10 -14.43 2.96
N THR A 198 -35.80 -15.66 2.53
CA THR A 198 -35.70 -16.81 3.43
C THR A 198 -34.58 -16.65 4.48
N ARG A 199 -33.44 -16.09 4.09
CA ARG A 199 -32.31 -15.83 5.00
C ARG A 199 -32.60 -14.67 5.94
N TRP A 200 -33.37 -13.68 5.49
CA TRP A 200 -33.83 -12.58 6.31
C TRP A 200 -34.82 -13.09 7.39
N GLU A 201 -35.78 -13.91 7.00
CA GLU A 201 -36.74 -14.55 7.93
C GLU A 201 -36.01 -15.40 8.98
N GLU A 202 -35.07 -16.26 8.56
CA GLU A 202 -34.22 -17.03 9.49
C GLU A 202 -33.47 -16.12 10.48
N ALA A 203 -32.93 -15.00 10.00
CA ALA A 203 -32.16 -14.08 10.83
C ALA A 203 -33.02 -13.27 11.81
N MET A 204 -34.28 -13.01 11.45
CA MET A 204 -35.25 -12.34 12.33
C MET A 204 -35.86 -13.30 13.35
N ALA A 205 -35.97 -14.59 13.02
CA ALA A 205 -36.49 -15.60 13.93
C ALA A 205 -35.53 -15.86 15.12
N GLU A 206 -34.22 -15.89 14.89
CA GLU A 206 -33.22 -16.14 15.93
C GLU A 206 -31.95 -15.29 15.73
N ARG A 207 -32.07 -13.97 15.94
CA ARG A 207 -30.99 -12.99 15.69
C ARG A 207 -29.70 -13.28 16.45
N SER A 208 -29.80 -13.74 17.69
CA SER A 208 -28.68 -14.05 18.59
C SER A 208 -27.80 -15.17 18.04
N ALA A 209 -28.42 -16.24 17.54
CA ALA A 209 -27.74 -17.40 16.96
C ALA A 209 -27.35 -17.22 15.48
N TYR A 210 -28.02 -16.32 14.76
CA TYR A 210 -27.80 -16.15 13.32
C TYR A 210 -26.39 -15.62 13.01
N ARG A 211 -25.71 -16.29 12.08
CA ARG A 211 -24.44 -15.82 11.51
C ARG A 211 -24.52 -15.82 9.98
N PRO A 212 -24.22 -14.69 9.32
CA PRO A 212 -24.10 -14.65 7.87
C PRO A 212 -23.00 -15.58 7.37
N ARG A 213 -23.23 -16.19 6.23
CA ARG A 213 -22.28 -17.08 5.54
C ARG A 213 -21.89 -16.52 4.19
N LEU A 214 -20.76 -16.95 3.64
CA LEU A 214 -20.27 -16.44 2.36
C LEU A 214 -21.32 -16.55 1.25
N GLY A 215 -22.11 -17.63 1.20
CA GLY A 215 -23.18 -17.82 0.23
C GLY A 215 -24.23 -16.70 0.19
N ASP A 216 -24.38 -15.95 1.29
CA ASP A 216 -25.34 -14.84 1.36
C ASP A 216 -24.91 -13.63 0.52
N ILE A 217 -23.60 -13.47 0.30
CA ILE A 217 -23.03 -12.34 -0.48
C ILE A 217 -22.74 -12.70 -1.94
N LEU A 218 -22.61 -13.99 -2.27
CA LEU A 218 -22.17 -14.45 -3.59
C LEU A 218 -23.19 -14.13 -4.69
N GLU A 219 -22.66 -13.72 -5.84
CA GLU A 219 -23.45 -13.50 -7.05
C GLU A 219 -23.78 -14.83 -7.74
N LYS A 220 -24.99 -14.93 -8.31
CA LYS A 220 -25.47 -16.14 -8.99
C LYS A 220 -24.69 -16.43 -10.28
N SER A 221 -24.33 -15.38 -11.01
CA SER A 221 -23.58 -15.44 -12.28
C SER A 221 -22.38 -14.52 -12.17
N VAL A 222 -21.19 -15.06 -12.46
CA VAL A 222 -19.92 -14.34 -12.35
C VAL A 222 -19.13 -14.53 -13.64
N ASP A 223 -18.54 -13.44 -14.13
CA ASP A 223 -17.68 -13.43 -15.32
C ASP A 223 -16.47 -14.36 -15.13
N ALA A 224 -16.12 -15.11 -16.19
CA ALA A 224 -15.01 -16.05 -16.19
C ALA A 224 -13.65 -15.39 -15.87
N LYS A 225 -13.50 -14.07 -16.06
CA LYS A 225 -12.28 -13.33 -15.71
C LYS A 225 -11.91 -13.38 -14.21
N TYR A 226 -12.88 -13.72 -13.35
CA TYR A 226 -12.63 -13.86 -11.91
C TYR A 226 -12.12 -15.26 -11.55
N THR A 227 -12.33 -16.27 -12.40
CA THR A 227 -11.75 -17.61 -12.25
C THR A 227 -10.24 -17.54 -12.45
N LEU A 228 -9.48 -18.20 -11.57
CA LEU A 228 -8.03 -18.24 -11.67
C LEU A 228 -7.59 -19.03 -12.91
N SER A 229 -6.54 -18.56 -13.57
CA SER A 229 -5.86 -19.34 -14.60
C SER A 229 -5.18 -20.57 -13.98
N ASP A 230 -4.99 -21.62 -14.78
CA ASP A 230 -4.30 -22.83 -14.33
C ASP A 230 -2.91 -22.51 -13.78
N HIS A 231 -2.18 -21.61 -14.44
CA HIS A 231 -0.87 -21.17 -14.00
C HIS A 231 -0.90 -20.56 -12.59
N LEU A 232 -1.81 -19.61 -12.33
CA LEU A 232 -1.91 -18.98 -11.02
C LEU A 232 -2.42 -19.95 -9.95
N TRP A 233 -3.37 -20.82 -10.30
CA TRP A 233 -3.88 -21.82 -9.37
C TRP A 233 -2.83 -22.85 -8.98
N ASN A 234 -2.06 -23.35 -9.95
CA ASN A 234 -0.94 -24.27 -9.72
C ASN A 234 0.16 -23.61 -8.87
N TYR A 235 0.46 -22.33 -9.13
CA TYR A 235 1.40 -21.55 -8.32
C TYR A 235 0.95 -21.48 -6.85
N LEU A 236 -0.31 -21.12 -6.59
CA LEU A 236 -0.83 -21.00 -5.22
C LEU A 236 -0.85 -22.34 -4.47
N GLN A 237 -1.15 -23.44 -5.17
CA GLN A 237 -1.04 -24.80 -4.63
C GLN A 237 0.40 -25.14 -4.23
N ALA A 238 1.35 -24.98 -5.16
CA ALA A 238 2.77 -25.24 -4.89
C ALA A 238 3.32 -24.35 -3.76
N TYR A 239 2.90 -23.08 -3.71
CA TYR A 239 3.28 -22.16 -2.66
C TYR A 239 2.79 -22.62 -1.28
N ARG A 240 1.53 -23.02 -1.17
CA ARG A 240 0.96 -23.56 0.08
C ARG A 240 1.71 -24.81 0.53
N ASP A 241 2.02 -25.72 -0.38
CA ASP A 241 2.72 -26.96 -0.05
C ASP A 241 4.16 -26.70 0.43
N LYS A 242 4.85 -25.75 -0.21
CA LYS A 242 6.18 -25.30 0.23
C LYS A 242 6.16 -24.76 1.67
N HIS A 243 5.20 -23.90 2.00
CA HIS A 243 5.11 -23.30 3.33
C HIS A 243 4.64 -24.28 4.40
N ARG A 244 3.72 -25.19 4.05
CA ARG A 244 3.30 -26.29 4.93
C ARG A 244 4.49 -27.18 5.31
N LYS A 245 5.35 -27.53 4.35
CA LYS A 245 6.58 -28.30 4.61
C LYS A 245 7.56 -27.58 5.54
N ALA A 246 7.59 -26.25 5.51
CA ALA A 246 8.42 -25.42 6.37
C ALA A 246 7.81 -25.17 7.78
N GLY A 247 6.65 -25.77 8.10
CA GLY A 247 5.98 -25.57 9.38
C GLY A 247 5.26 -24.23 9.53
N HIS A 248 5.00 -23.52 8.42
CA HIS A 248 4.31 -22.24 8.43
C HIS A 248 2.88 -22.35 7.87
N GLY A 249 1.93 -21.61 8.44
CA GLY A 249 0.52 -21.60 8.01
C GLY A 249 0.20 -20.71 6.79
N PHE A 250 1.19 -20.34 5.98
CA PHE A 250 0.98 -19.45 4.82
C PHE A 250 0.41 -20.18 3.61
N GLY A 251 -0.49 -19.52 2.88
CA GLY A 251 -1.13 -20.04 1.66
C GLY A 251 -2.49 -19.39 1.41
N PHE A 252 -3.26 -19.96 0.48
CA PHE A 252 -4.58 -19.44 0.12
C PHE A 252 -5.70 -19.93 1.06
N GLY A 253 -6.78 -19.14 1.16
CA GLY A 253 -8.03 -19.52 1.80
C GLY A 253 -9.03 -19.98 0.74
N LEU A 254 -9.49 -21.23 0.83
CA LEU A 254 -10.44 -21.81 -0.12
C LEU A 254 -11.79 -22.01 0.57
N CYS A 255 -12.78 -21.23 0.18
CA CYS A 255 -14.06 -21.09 0.84
C CYS A 255 -15.22 -21.65 -0.01
N GLY A 256 -16.17 -22.30 0.65
CA GLY A 256 -17.49 -22.65 0.13
C GLY A 256 -18.59 -21.71 0.66
N PRO A 257 -19.85 -21.90 0.20
CA PRO A 257 -20.97 -21.03 0.57
C PRO A 257 -21.32 -21.03 2.07
N GLY A 258 -20.97 -22.08 2.81
CA GLY A 258 -21.22 -22.18 4.25
C GLY A 258 -20.15 -21.53 5.13
N ASP A 259 -19.03 -21.09 4.55
CA ASP A 259 -17.86 -20.67 5.32
C ASP A 259 -17.92 -19.20 5.72
N ILE A 260 -17.11 -18.84 6.73
CA ILE A 260 -16.72 -17.47 7.07
C ILE A 260 -15.35 -17.21 6.45
N ALA A 261 -15.22 -16.13 5.69
CA ALA A 261 -13.98 -15.77 5.01
C ALA A 261 -12.87 -15.35 6.00
N ARG A 262 -11.62 -15.43 5.54
CA ARG A 262 -10.50 -14.70 6.17
C ARG A 262 -10.69 -13.19 5.96
N THR A 263 -9.86 -12.39 6.63
CA THR A 263 -9.87 -10.93 6.44
C THR A 263 -9.58 -10.56 4.99
N LEU A 264 -10.44 -9.72 4.39
CA LEU A 264 -10.15 -9.09 3.11
C LEU A 264 -9.03 -8.06 3.33
N SER A 265 -7.85 -8.35 2.79
CA SER A 265 -6.63 -7.57 3.00
C SER A 265 -6.36 -6.62 1.83
N ALA A 266 -5.47 -5.64 2.03
CA ALA A 266 -5.02 -4.78 0.94
C ALA A 266 -4.16 -5.44 -0.10
N ARG A 267 -3.77 -6.70 0.09
CA ARG A 267 -3.04 -7.47 -0.91
C ARG A 267 -3.98 -8.29 -1.78
N TYR A 268 -5.29 -8.30 -1.50
CA TYR A 268 -6.26 -9.09 -2.24
C TYR A 268 -6.24 -8.81 -3.75
N TYR A 269 -5.94 -7.58 -4.16
CA TYR A 269 -5.83 -7.22 -5.58
C TYR A 269 -4.77 -8.01 -6.36
N LYS A 270 -3.73 -8.53 -5.67
CA LYS A 270 -2.60 -9.20 -6.31
C LYS A 270 -3.02 -10.54 -6.91
N ASP A 271 -3.57 -11.41 -6.08
CA ASP A 271 -3.92 -12.79 -6.45
C ASP A 271 -5.25 -13.26 -5.84
N GLY A 272 -5.84 -12.50 -4.92
CA GLY A 272 -7.05 -12.85 -4.19
C GLY A 272 -6.89 -14.06 -3.26
N SER A 273 -5.65 -14.45 -2.95
CA SER A 273 -5.35 -15.71 -2.28
C SER A 273 -5.97 -15.83 -0.89
N GLU A 274 -6.29 -14.74 -0.19
CA GLU A 274 -6.90 -14.80 1.13
C GLU A 274 -8.31 -15.40 1.11
N ILE A 275 -9.06 -15.19 0.01
CA ILE A 275 -10.46 -15.60 -0.13
C ILE A 275 -10.72 -16.04 -1.59
N LEU A 276 -10.64 -17.34 -1.82
CA LEU A 276 -10.95 -17.99 -3.09
C LEU A 276 -12.22 -18.82 -2.96
N ILE A 277 -13.16 -18.65 -3.89
CA ILE A 277 -14.45 -19.35 -3.88
C ILE A 277 -14.35 -20.64 -4.70
N LYS A 278 -14.68 -21.77 -4.05
CA LYS A 278 -14.75 -23.09 -4.69
C LYS A 278 -15.76 -23.05 -5.84
N GLN A 279 -15.38 -23.62 -6.98
CA GLN A 279 -16.27 -23.81 -8.13
C GLN A 279 -16.48 -25.30 -8.37
N ARG A 280 -17.58 -25.65 -9.05
CA ARG A 280 -17.80 -27.00 -9.58
C ARG A 280 -17.23 -27.08 -11.00
N PRO A 281 -16.78 -28.27 -11.45
CA PRO A 281 -16.38 -28.48 -12.84
C PRO A 281 -17.49 -28.04 -13.81
N SER A 282 -17.09 -27.42 -14.92
CA SER A 282 -18.01 -27.02 -15.99
C SER A 282 -17.32 -27.07 -17.35
N LYS A 283 -18.08 -26.99 -18.45
CA LYS A 283 -17.50 -26.93 -19.81
C LYS A 283 -16.46 -25.81 -19.98
N LYS A 284 -16.62 -24.67 -19.29
CA LYS A 284 -15.71 -23.51 -19.35
C LYS A 284 -14.61 -23.53 -18.29
N ASN A 285 -14.71 -24.41 -17.30
CA ASN A 285 -13.74 -24.57 -16.21
C ASN A 285 -13.70 -26.06 -15.79
N PRO A 286 -13.15 -26.95 -16.63
CA PRO A 286 -13.16 -28.38 -16.37
C PRO A 286 -12.32 -28.75 -15.14
N GLY A 287 -11.24 -28.01 -14.88
CA GLY A 287 -10.38 -28.19 -13.70
C GLY A 287 -10.99 -27.70 -12.38
N ALA A 288 -12.18 -27.08 -12.43
CA ALA A 288 -12.84 -26.49 -11.26
C ALA A 288 -11.93 -25.49 -10.50
N ASN A 289 -11.10 -24.74 -11.23
CA ASN A 289 -10.27 -23.70 -10.63
C ASN A 289 -11.14 -22.76 -9.80
N PRO A 290 -10.69 -22.35 -8.61
CA PRO A 290 -11.46 -21.42 -7.82
C PRO A 290 -11.45 -20.02 -8.46
N ARG A 291 -12.37 -19.18 -8.00
CA ARG A 291 -12.43 -17.77 -8.41
C ARG A 291 -12.17 -16.81 -7.27
N ARG A 292 -11.76 -15.60 -7.63
CA ARG A 292 -11.75 -14.45 -6.72
C ARG A 292 -13.19 -13.95 -6.50
N LEU A 293 -13.36 -13.19 -5.42
CA LEU A 293 -14.55 -12.38 -5.17
C LEU A 293 -14.64 -11.29 -6.24
N THR A 294 -15.87 -10.97 -6.62
CA THR A 294 -16.15 -9.81 -7.46
C THR A 294 -16.13 -8.52 -6.63
N PRO A 295 -16.10 -7.34 -7.26
CA PRO A 295 -16.29 -6.06 -6.59
C PRO A 295 -17.55 -5.98 -5.73
N ASN A 296 -18.68 -6.45 -6.27
CA ASN A 296 -19.96 -6.44 -5.57
C ASN A 296 -19.95 -7.39 -4.38
N GLU A 297 -19.32 -8.56 -4.52
CA GLU A 297 -19.16 -9.49 -3.41
C GLU A 297 -18.25 -8.90 -2.33
N CYS A 298 -17.15 -8.21 -2.69
CA CYS A 298 -16.32 -7.47 -1.74
C CYS A 298 -17.10 -6.34 -1.04
N ARG A 299 -17.94 -5.59 -1.77
CA ARG A 299 -18.82 -4.55 -1.23
C ARG A 299 -19.73 -5.12 -0.13
N ARG A 300 -20.45 -6.20 -0.46
CA ARG A 300 -21.32 -6.93 0.47
C ARG A 300 -20.55 -7.51 1.65
N LEU A 301 -19.39 -8.12 1.40
CA LEU A 301 -18.52 -8.68 2.44
C LEU A 301 -18.07 -7.63 3.48
N MET A 302 -17.99 -6.36 3.06
CA MET A 302 -17.63 -5.22 3.90
C MET A 302 -18.85 -4.48 4.47
N GLY A 303 -20.08 -4.94 4.19
CA GLY A 303 -21.31 -4.37 4.72
C GLY A 303 -21.79 -3.08 4.02
N PHE A 304 -21.21 -2.72 2.88
CA PHE A 304 -21.64 -1.54 2.13
C PHE A 304 -22.99 -1.79 1.42
N PRO A 305 -23.90 -0.78 1.39
CA PRO A 305 -25.20 -0.84 0.72
C PRO A 305 -25.13 -1.18 -0.76
N GLU A 306 -26.25 -1.63 -1.34
CA GLU A 306 -26.34 -2.02 -2.76
C GLU A 306 -26.25 -0.83 -3.73
N ASP A 307 -26.69 0.34 -3.30
CA ASP A 307 -26.66 1.61 -4.03
C ASP A 307 -25.29 2.31 -3.96
N CYS A 308 -24.36 1.85 -3.10
CA CYS A 308 -23.01 2.40 -3.07
C CYS A 308 -22.27 2.13 -4.39
N CYS A 309 -21.81 3.20 -5.03
CA CYS A 309 -21.00 3.17 -6.24
C CYS A 309 -19.62 2.56 -5.95
N PHE A 310 -19.40 1.33 -6.41
CA PHE A 310 -18.13 0.61 -6.36
C PHE A 310 -17.54 0.47 -7.77
N GLY A 311 -16.89 1.52 -8.28
CA GLY A 311 -16.10 1.45 -9.51
C GLY A 311 -14.75 0.74 -9.31
N TYR A 312 -13.90 0.70 -10.34
CA TYR A 312 -12.52 0.18 -10.25
C TYR A 312 -11.71 0.88 -9.13
N ALA A 313 -11.90 2.18 -8.97
CA ALA A 313 -11.32 2.97 -7.88
C ALA A 313 -11.83 2.53 -6.49
N GLY A 314 -13.11 2.15 -6.39
CA GLY A 314 -13.71 1.65 -5.15
C GLY A 314 -13.16 0.28 -4.75
N LEU A 315 -12.90 -0.61 -5.71
CA LEU A 315 -12.16 -1.86 -5.44
C LEU A 315 -10.76 -1.61 -4.92
N GLN A 316 -10.02 -0.71 -5.58
CA GLN A 316 -8.67 -0.37 -5.17
C GLN A 316 -8.65 0.16 -3.73
N ALA A 317 -9.59 1.04 -3.40
CA ALA A 317 -9.73 1.58 -2.06
C ALA A 317 -10.22 0.54 -1.03
N VAL A 318 -11.11 -0.39 -1.39
CA VAL A 318 -11.55 -1.50 -0.51
C VAL A 318 -10.42 -2.46 -0.23
N TRP A 319 -9.58 -2.71 -1.24
CA TRP A 319 -8.34 -3.41 -1.05
C TRP A 319 -7.49 -2.60 -0.07
N GLU A 320 -7.14 -1.35 -0.34
CA GLU A 320 -6.31 -0.53 0.55
C GLU A 320 -6.82 -0.40 2.00
N LEU A 321 -8.15 -0.38 2.24
CA LEU A 321 -8.79 -0.44 3.57
C LEU A 321 -8.54 -1.75 4.34
N GLY A 322 -8.13 -2.82 3.66
CA GLY A 322 -7.70 -4.07 4.26
C GLY A 322 -6.42 -3.97 5.09
N SER A 323 -5.64 -2.88 4.96
CA SER A 323 -4.36 -2.69 5.63
C SER A 323 -4.11 -1.25 6.05
N ARG A 324 -4.60 -0.82 7.22
CA ARG A 324 -4.05 0.37 7.90
C ARG A 324 -3.06 0.00 9.01
N ALA A 325 -2.22 -0.98 8.71
CA ALA A 325 -0.98 -1.26 9.43
C ALA A 325 0.02 -1.86 8.43
N CYS A 326 0.59 -1.05 7.56
CA CYS A 326 1.84 -1.42 6.92
C CYS A 326 2.59 -0.15 6.51
N SER A 327 3.75 0.00 7.13
CA SER A 327 4.77 0.98 6.79
C SER A 327 5.14 0.92 5.32
N GLU A 328 5.55 2.08 4.82
CA GLU A 328 6.18 2.32 3.53
C GLU A 328 6.98 1.13 2.98
N ARG A 329 6.50 0.53 1.88
CA ARG A 329 7.26 0.23 0.64
C ARG A 329 6.46 -0.69 -0.29
N HIS A 330 6.56 -0.38 -1.59
CA HIS A 330 6.21 -1.20 -2.76
C HIS A 330 4.74 -1.36 -3.16
N CYS A 331 4.29 -0.47 -4.05
CA CYS A 331 3.29 -0.80 -5.08
C CYS A 331 3.51 0.03 -6.35
N LYS A 332 4.15 -0.56 -7.39
CA LYS A 332 3.90 -0.27 -8.82
C LYS A 332 4.48 -1.47 -9.60
N ARG A 333 3.63 -2.47 -9.87
CA ARG A 333 3.79 -3.44 -10.97
C ARG A 333 2.42 -4.06 -11.21
N ASN A 334 1.70 -3.42 -12.12
CA ASN A 334 0.90 -4.00 -13.18
C ASN A 334 0.26 -2.80 -13.89
N GLY A 335 0.90 -2.37 -14.99
CA GLY A 335 0.22 -1.53 -15.96
C GLY A 335 -0.96 -2.28 -16.59
N PRO A 336 -1.91 -1.58 -17.20
CA PRO A 336 -3.02 -2.22 -17.89
C PRO A 336 -2.49 -3.20 -18.95
N LEU A 337 -3.11 -4.38 -18.99
CA LEU A 337 -2.90 -5.41 -20.00
C LEU A 337 -3.08 -4.81 -21.40
N SER A 338 -2.17 -5.22 -22.29
CA SER A 338 -1.93 -4.76 -23.65
C SER A 338 -3.16 -4.72 -24.57
N CYS A 339 -3.28 -3.63 -25.33
CA CYS A 339 -3.94 -3.60 -26.64
C CYS A 339 -2.85 -3.45 -27.72
N GLY A 340 -2.81 -4.38 -28.67
CA GLY A 340 -2.35 -4.21 -30.06
C GLY A 340 -0.95 -3.65 -30.32
N GLY A 341 -0.06 -4.49 -30.85
CA GLY A 341 1.21 -4.04 -31.43
C GLY A 341 1.03 -3.19 -32.69
N VAL A 342 1.87 -2.17 -32.81
CA VAL A 342 2.18 -1.48 -34.08
C VAL A 342 3.70 -1.22 -34.08
N PRO A 343 4.42 -1.41 -35.21
CA PRO A 343 5.87 -1.30 -35.25
C PRO A 343 6.34 0.15 -35.09
N ILE A 344 7.46 0.33 -34.40
CA ILE A 344 8.14 1.61 -34.27
C ILE A 344 8.95 1.83 -35.56
N GLU A 345 8.40 2.64 -36.46
CA GLU A 345 9.23 3.40 -37.39
C GLU A 345 9.09 4.90 -37.12
N THR A 346 10.26 5.49 -36.94
CA THR A 346 10.65 6.90 -36.90
C THR A 346 9.68 7.88 -37.55
N LYS A 347 9.23 8.90 -36.81
CA LYS A 347 9.20 10.30 -37.27
C LYS A 347 8.88 11.29 -36.14
N MET A 348 9.76 12.28 -36.00
CA MET A 348 9.60 13.51 -35.22
C MET A 348 8.46 14.37 -35.78
N ALA A 349 7.19 13.99 -35.61
CA ALA A 349 6.06 14.86 -35.96
C ALA A 349 4.73 14.35 -35.39
N ASP A 350 4.49 14.45 -34.08
CA ASP A 350 3.13 14.68 -33.58
C ASP A 350 3.16 15.21 -32.12
N ARG A 351 3.47 16.50 -31.95
CA ARG A 351 3.59 17.17 -30.64
C ARG A 351 2.24 17.44 -29.93
N ARG A 352 1.13 16.83 -30.36
CA ARG A 352 -0.23 17.16 -29.86
C ARG A 352 -1.07 16.01 -29.30
N LYS A 353 -0.57 14.77 -29.22
CA LYS A 353 -1.38 13.61 -28.80
C LYS A 353 -1.27 13.18 -27.33
N THR A 354 -0.32 13.70 -26.55
CA THR A 354 -0.09 13.20 -25.18
C THR A 354 -0.72 14.04 -24.06
N GLY A 355 -1.33 15.20 -24.35
CA GLY A 355 -1.96 16.07 -23.34
C GLY A 355 -1.01 16.62 -22.26
N LEU A 356 0.26 16.23 -22.27
CA LEU A 356 1.27 16.60 -21.27
C LEU A 356 1.74 18.04 -21.50
N ARG A 357 1.57 18.87 -20.47
CA ARG A 357 2.05 20.25 -20.47
C ARG A 357 3.58 20.28 -20.49
N LEU A 358 4.18 20.81 -21.56
CA LEU A 358 5.63 20.94 -21.67
C LEU A 358 6.14 22.21 -20.97
N LEU A 359 7.29 22.11 -20.30
CA LEU A 359 7.99 23.27 -19.76
C LEU A 359 8.50 24.18 -20.87
N SER A 360 8.39 25.50 -20.68
CA SER A 360 9.01 26.45 -21.60
C SER A 360 10.54 26.34 -21.55
N GLU A 361 11.21 26.66 -22.66
CA GLU A 361 12.67 26.63 -22.71
C GLU A 361 13.32 27.52 -21.63
N LYS A 362 12.72 28.67 -21.33
CA LYS A 362 13.19 29.57 -20.27
C LYS A 362 13.16 28.87 -18.91
N LYS A 363 12.09 28.11 -18.62
CA LYS A 363 11.95 27.36 -17.38
C LYS A 363 12.92 26.17 -17.33
N LEU A 364 13.10 25.46 -18.45
CA LEU A 364 14.09 24.38 -18.57
C LEU A 364 15.52 24.88 -18.32
N ARG A 365 15.91 26.00 -18.93
CA ARG A 365 17.24 26.61 -18.71
C ARG A 365 17.45 27.01 -17.24
N SER A 366 16.41 27.53 -16.58
CA SER A 366 16.49 27.84 -15.14
C SER A 366 16.68 26.58 -14.30
N ILE A 367 15.81 25.57 -14.49
CA ILE A 367 15.86 24.31 -13.75
C ILE A 367 17.22 23.63 -13.93
N HIS A 368 17.74 23.60 -15.16
CA HIS A 368 19.04 23.01 -15.43
C HIS A 368 20.14 23.72 -14.64
N ARG A 369 20.18 25.06 -14.67
CA ARG A 369 21.16 25.85 -13.90
C ARG A 369 21.02 25.58 -12.39
N ASP A 370 19.80 25.59 -11.86
CA ASP A 370 19.55 25.41 -10.42
C ASP A 370 19.93 24.00 -9.97
N LEU A 371 19.65 22.98 -10.79
CA LEU A 371 20.08 21.60 -10.56
C LEU A 371 21.60 21.45 -10.58
N MET A 372 22.29 22.08 -11.54
CA MET A 372 23.75 22.02 -11.63
C MET A 372 24.43 22.72 -10.46
N ASN A 373 23.86 23.85 -10.01
CA ASN A 373 24.32 24.56 -8.82
C ASN A 373 24.12 23.75 -7.54
N TRP A 374 22.97 23.09 -7.38
CA TRP A 374 22.75 22.17 -6.25
C TRP A 374 23.69 20.96 -6.33
N PHE A 375 23.84 20.37 -7.51
CA PHE A 375 24.63 19.17 -7.71
C PHE A 375 26.12 19.40 -7.40
N SER A 376 26.67 20.57 -7.72
CA SER A 376 28.08 20.88 -7.45
C SER A 376 28.41 20.82 -5.95
N GLY A 377 27.50 21.30 -5.09
CA GLY A 377 27.67 21.30 -3.62
C GLY A 377 27.13 20.08 -2.88
N ALA A 378 26.08 19.42 -3.40
CA ALA A 378 25.34 18.38 -2.69
C ALA A 378 25.50 16.96 -3.26
N ARG A 379 26.30 16.77 -4.32
CA ARG A 379 26.49 15.44 -4.94
C ARG A 379 27.02 14.44 -3.92
N ARG A 380 26.34 13.30 -3.83
CA ARG A 380 26.84 12.14 -3.09
C ARG A 380 27.92 11.44 -3.91
N GLN A 381 29.00 11.07 -3.25
CA GLN A 381 30.08 10.30 -3.84
C GLN A 381 29.83 8.81 -3.60
N TYR A 382 29.75 8.05 -4.69
CA TYR A 382 29.65 6.60 -4.65
C TYR A 382 30.68 5.99 -5.60
N PRO A 383 31.25 4.82 -5.27
CA PRO A 383 32.40 4.26 -6.00
C PRO A 383 32.10 3.95 -7.48
N TRP A 384 30.87 3.55 -7.81
CA TRP A 384 30.46 3.33 -9.20
C TRP A 384 30.33 4.60 -10.05
N ARG A 385 30.39 5.82 -9.46
CA ARG A 385 30.40 7.06 -10.23
C ARG A 385 31.77 7.41 -10.82
N GLN A 386 32.82 6.70 -10.40
CA GLN A 386 34.21 6.95 -10.80
C GLN A 386 34.78 5.84 -11.69
N THR A 387 34.03 4.76 -11.93
CA THR A 387 34.50 3.65 -12.74
C THR A 387 34.20 3.86 -14.23
N HIS A 388 35.12 3.41 -15.08
CA HIS A 388 34.92 3.26 -16.52
C HIS A 388 34.75 1.79 -16.92
N ASN A 389 34.76 0.88 -15.95
CA ASN A 389 34.54 -0.54 -16.18
C ASN A 389 33.04 -0.80 -16.36
N TRP A 390 32.64 -1.07 -17.60
CA TRP A 390 31.24 -1.28 -17.99
C TRP A 390 30.59 -2.45 -17.22
N PHE A 391 31.33 -3.54 -17.00
CA PHE A 391 30.83 -4.68 -16.22
C PHE A 391 30.52 -4.25 -14.79
N HIS A 392 31.39 -3.44 -14.18
CA HIS A 392 31.13 -2.91 -12.84
C HIS A 392 29.92 -1.95 -12.82
N LEU A 393 29.71 -1.15 -13.86
CA LEU A 393 28.52 -0.30 -13.98
C LEU A 393 27.23 -1.14 -14.02
N VAL A 394 27.21 -2.22 -14.80
CA VAL A 394 26.05 -3.15 -14.83
C VAL A 394 25.83 -3.77 -13.45
N MET A 395 26.88 -4.21 -12.77
CA MET A 395 26.76 -4.78 -11.42
C MET A 395 26.24 -3.76 -10.40
N ALA A 396 26.67 -2.50 -10.47
CA ALA A 396 26.17 -1.44 -9.59
C ALA A 396 24.65 -1.27 -9.76
N GLU A 397 24.16 -1.18 -10.99
CA GLU A 397 22.73 -1.01 -11.28
C GLU A 397 21.89 -2.20 -10.80
N LEU A 398 22.39 -3.43 -10.96
CA LEU A 398 21.70 -4.61 -10.45
C LEU A 398 21.66 -4.63 -8.91
N MET A 399 22.77 -4.28 -8.25
CA MET A 399 22.84 -4.23 -6.78
C MET A 399 21.95 -3.13 -6.18
N LEU A 400 21.79 -1.99 -6.87
CA LEU A 400 20.96 -0.87 -6.43
C LEU A 400 19.45 -1.18 -6.43
N ARG A 401 19.03 -2.29 -7.02
CA ARG A 401 17.61 -2.69 -7.06
C ARG A 401 17.08 -3.00 -5.68
N ARG A 402 16.23 -2.10 -5.16
CA ARG A 402 15.56 -2.24 -3.86
C ARG A 402 16.53 -2.31 -2.68
N THR A 403 17.72 -1.73 -2.83
CA THR A 403 18.72 -1.64 -1.77
C THR A 403 19.27 -0.23 -1.71
N ARG A 404 19.51 0.27 -0.50
CA ARG A 404 19.98 1.65 -0.32
C ARG A 404 21.43 1.79 -0.82
N SER A 405 21.75 2.92 -1.43
CA SER A 405 23.06 3.15 -2.02
C SER A 405 24.22 3.08 -1.02
N ASP A 406 24.02 3.46 0.25
CA ASP A 406 25.03 3.34 1.32
C ASP A 406 25.41 1.87 1.59
N GLN A 407 24.42 0.98 1.62
CA GLN A 407 24.64 -0.46 1.79
C GLN A 407 25.32 -1.08 0.56
N VAL A 408 24.90 -0.66 -0.64
CA VAL A 408 25.51 -1.13 -1.89
C VAL A 408 26.97 -0.69 -1.99
N ALA A 409 27.34 0.52 -1.56
CA ALA A 409 28.72 1.01 -1.64
C ALA A 409 29.74 0.05 -0.99
N GLN A 410 29.41 -0.49 0.18
CA GLN A 410 30.29 -1.42 0.88
C GLN A 410 30.42 -2.76 0.13
N VAL A 411 29.31 -3.33 -0.33
CA VAL A 411 29.30 -4.61 -1.04
C VAL A 411 29.91 -4.51 -2.43
N TYR A 412 29.59 -3.43 -3.14
CA TYR A 412 30.15 -3.10 -4.44
C TYR A 412 31.68 -3.03 -4.37
N THR A 413 32.23 -2.33 -3.37
CA THR A 413 33.69 -2.20 -3.21
C THR A 413 34.37 -3.55 -3.00
N ARG A 414 33.78 -4.42 -2.18
CA ARG A 414 34.26 -5.80 -1.99
C ARG A 414 34.16 -6.62 -3.27
N PHE A 415 33.05 -6.50 -4.00
CA PHE A 415 32.82 -7.19 -5.26
C PHE A 415 33.83 -6.77 -6.32
N THR A 416 34.01 -5.48 -6.56
CA THR A 416 34.92 -4.96 -7.59
C THR A 416 36.39 -5.16 -7.26
N GLY A 417 36.73 -5.21 -5.96
CA GLY A 417 38.07 -5.57 -5.49
C GLY A 417 38.43 -7.03 -5.82
N LYS A 418 37.45 -7.95 -5.73
CA LYS A 418 37.66 -9.37 -6.01
C LYS A 418 37.50 -9.72 -7.49
N TYR A 419 36.50 -9.16 -8.17
CA TYR A 419 36.15 -9.51 -9.55
C TYR A 419 36.29 -8.31 -10.49
N ARG A 420 37.36 -8.31 -11.29
CA ARG A 420 37.63 -7.23 -12.28
C ARG A 420 36.78 -7.34 -13.55
N ASN A 421 36.27 -8.52 -13.87
CA ASN A 421 35.45 -8.78 -15.06
C ASN A 421 34.53 -10.00 -14.83
N ALA A 422 33.56 -10.18 -15.75
CA ALA A 422 32.62 -11.29 -15.69
C ALA A 422 33.30 -12.67 -15.78
N ALA A 423 34.43 -12.78 -16.50
CA ALA A 423 35.18 -14.03 -16.59
C ALA A 423 35.63 -14.55 -15.21
N ARG A 424 36.19 -13.68 -14.37
CA ARG A 424 36.57 -14.04 -12.99
C ARG A 424 35.37 -14.31 -12.11
N ALA A 425 34.34 -13.47 -12.18
CA ALA A 425 33.14 -13.63 -11.35
C ALA A 425 32.40 -14.96 -11.64
N SER A 426 32.30 -15.34 -12.92
CA SER A 426 31.61 -16.57 -13.35
C SER A 426 32.30 -17.87 -12.92
N GLN A 427 33.59 -17.82 -12.57
CA GLN A 427 34.36 -18.98 -12.09
C GLN A 427 34.19 -19.19 -10.58
N ASP A 428 33.60 -18.23 -9.88
CA ASP A 428 33.43 -18.25 -8.42
C ASP A 428 31.99 -17.84 -8.03
N PRO A 429 30.97 -18.62 -8.44
CA PRO A 429 29.58 -18.29 -8.17
C PRO A 429 29.27 -18.24 -6.68
N ASP A 430 29.89 -19.10 -5.86
CA ASP A 430 29.66 -19.13 -4.41
C ASP A 430 30.29 -17.94 -3.70
N GLY A 431 31.47 -17.48 -4.15
CA GLY A 431 32.07 -16.24 -3.67
C GLY A 431 31.22 -15.02 -4.04
N VAL A 432 30.61 -14.99 -5.24
CA VAL A 432 29.65 -13.96 -5.63
C VAL A 432 28.42 -14.00 -4.72
N ARG A 433 27.81 -15.17 -4.47
CA ARG A 433 26.67 -15.31 -3.55
C ARG A 433 27.01 -14.83 -2.14
N SER A 434 28.17 -15.22 -1.63
CA SER A 434 28.64 -14.84 -0.29
C SER A 434 28.77 -13.32 -0.15
N ILE A 435 29.34 -12.63 -1.15
CA ILE A 435 29.46 -11.16 -1.15
C ILE A 435 28.08 -10.49 -1.20
N LEU A 436 27.16 -11.03 -2.02
CA LEU A 436 25.83 -10.45 -2.22
C LEU A 436 24.84 -10.77 -1.08
N GLN A 437 25.12 -11.77 -0.25
CA GLN A 437 24.22 -12.27 0.80
C GLN A 437 23.74 -11.15 1.74
N SER A 438 24.63 -10.20 2.09
CA SER A 438 24.32 -9.08 2.98
C SER A 438 23.36 -8.05 2.38
N LEU A 439 23.19 -8.02 1.06
CA LEU A 439 22.21 -7.16 0.40
C LEU A 439 20.78 -7.75 0.42
N GLY A 440 20.65 -9.03 0.81
CA GLY A 440 19.40 -9.78 0.77
C GLY A 440 18.88 -10.07 -0.65
N LEU A 441 17.64 -10.57 -0.74
CA LEU A 441 16.92 -10.89 -1.99
C LEU A 441 17.60 -11.97 -2.85
N ASN A 442 17.52 -13.24 -2.42
CA ASN A 442 18.15 -14.38 -3.09
C ASN A 442 17.86 -14.47 -4.60
N TRP A 443 16.66 -14.10 -5.05
CA TRP A 443 16.31 -14.09 -6.48
C TRP A 443 17.19 -13.14 -7.31
N ARG A 444 17.60 -12.00 -6.73
CA ARG A 444 18.48 -11.03 -7.39
C ARG A 444 19.90 -11.57 -7.49
N ASN A 445 20.35 -12.31 -6.49
CA ASN A 445 21.69 -12.91 -6.50
C ASN A 445 21.79 -13.92 -7.66
N GLU A 446 20.75 -14.72 -7.88
CA GLU A 446 20.71 -15.61 -9.04
C GLU A 446 20.62 -14.85 -10.37
N GLN A 447 19.84 -13.76 -10.44
CA GLN A 447 19.82 -12.89 -11.63
C GLN A 447 21.19 -12.25 -11.92
N ILE A 448 21.94 -11.83 -10.90
CA ILE A 448 23.29 -11.28 -11.05
C ILE A 448 24.24 -12.36 -11.59
N LEU A 449 24.13 -13.60 -11.10
CA LEU A 449 24.93 -14.72 -11.62
C LEU A 449 24.60 -15.04 -13.07
N GLU A 450 23.32 -15.07 -13.44
CA GLU A 450 22.86 -15.22 -14.83
C GLU A 450 23.43 -14.12 -15.72
N THR A 451 23.39 -12.86 -15.25
CA THR A 451 23.97 -11.72 -15.95
C THR A 451 25.48 -11.88 -16.15
N ILE A 452 26.20 -12.32 -15.11
CA ILE A 452 27.64 -12.55 -15.17
C ILE A 452 27.98 -13.63 -16.20
N GLN A 453 27.21 -14.72 -16.25
CA GLN A 453 27.40 -15.80 -17.22
C GLN A 453 27.11 -15.31 -18.64
N TYR A 454 26.00 -14.61 -18.85
CA TYR A 454 25.64 -14.02 -20.14
C TYR A 454 26.74 -13.07 -20.63
N VAL A 455 27.19 -12.14 -19.79
CA VAL A 455 28.23 -11.17 -20.15
C VAL A 455 29.53 -11.87 -20.52
N ARG A 456 29.95 -12.90 -19.75
CA ARG A 456 31.13 -13.70 -20.10
C ARG A 456 30.97 -14.39 -21.45
N HIS A 457 29.80 -14.97 -21.73
CA HIS A 457 29.57 -15.72 -22.96
C HIS A 457 29.54 -14.80 -24.18
N ARG A 458 28.79 -13.69 -24.09
CA ARG A 458 28.54 -12.77 -25.21
C ARG A 458 29.73 -11.86 -25.52
N PHE A 459 30.46 -11.40 -24.50
CA PHE A 459 31.54 -10.40 -24.65
C PHE A 459 32.93 -10.96 -24.29
N GLY A 460 33.03 -12.19 -23.77
CA GLY A 460 34.32 -12.80 -23.44
C GLY A 460 35.01 -12.15 -22.23
N LYS A 461 36.33 -12.39 -22.12
CA LYS A 461 37.14 -11.96 -20.96
C LYS A 461 37.43 -10.46 -20.93
N HIS A 462 37.58 -9.85 -22.11
CA HIS A 462 38.02 -8.47 -22.30
C HIS A 462 37.10 -7.64 -23.20
N GLY A 463 36.02 -8.22 -23.72
CA GLY A 463 35.10 -7.47 -24.56
C GLY A 463 34.23 -6.52 -23.75
N SER A 464 33.78 -5.49 -24.47
CA SER A 464 32.78 -4.53 -24.03
C SER A 464 31.70 -4.42 -25.10
N PRO A 465 30.49 -4.00 -24.74
CA PRO A 465 29.47 -3.69 -25.71
C PRO A 465 29.95 -2.60 -26.68
N ALA A 466 29.60 -2.75 -27.95
CA ALA A 466 29.68 -1.71 -28.96
C ALA A 466 28.42 -0.82 -28.90
N GLU A 467 28.49 0.36 -29.49
CA GLU A 467 27.34 1.29 -29.56
C GLU A 467 26.11 0.68 -30.25
N SER A 468 26.36 -0.22 -31.21
CA SER A 468 25.35 -0.95 -31.97
C SER A 468 24.73 -2.13 -31.22
N ASP A 469 25.29 -2.58 -30.10
CA ASP A 469 24.73 -3.70 -29.34
C ASP A 469 23.44 -3.26 -28.61
N ASP A 470 22.43 -4.14 -28.59
CA ASP A 470 21.25 -3.94 -27.75
C ASP A 470 21.54 -4.38 -26.31
N LEU A 471 21.75 -3.41 -25.41
CA LEU A 471 22.07 -3.70 -24.01
C LEU A 471 20.89 -4.30 -23.25
N THR A 472 19.65 -4.19 -23.75
CA THR A 472 18.46 -4.77 -23.11
C THR A 472 18.42 -6.30 -23.19
N GLU A 473 19.23 -6.90 -24.06
CA GLU A 473 19.43 -8.36 -24.11
C GLU A 473 20.20 -8.88 -22.89
N ILE A 474 20.98 -8.02 -22.21
CA ILE A 474 21.70 -8.42 -21.01
C ILE A 474 20.66 -8.72 -19.91
N PRO A 475 20.68 -9.93 -19.30
CA PRO A 475 19.73 -10.28 -18.26
C PRO A 475 19.68 -9.23 -17.15
N GLY A 476 18.47 -8.79 -16.84
CA GLY A 476 18.29 -7.75 -15.85
C GLY A 476 18.72 -6.36 -16.29
N VAL A 477 19.06 -6.06 -17.53
CA VAL A 477 19.09 -4.68 -18.05
C VAL A 477 17.71 -4.37 -18.65
N GLY A 478 17.17 -3.20 -18.35
CA GLY A 478 15.93 -2.70 -18.96
C GLY A 478 16.11 -1.23 -19.30
N ASP A 479 15.08 -0.57 -19.85
CA ASP A 479 15.16 0.77 -20.46
C ASP A 479 15.91 1.82 -19.63
N TYR A 480 15.68 1.83 -18.31
CA TYR A 480 16.38 2.73 -17.38
C TYR A 480 17.89 2.44 -17.33
N CYS A 481 18.26 1.17 -17.16
CA CYS A 481 19.66 0.75 -17.08
C CYS A 481 20.36 0.91 -18.43
N ASP A 482 19.69 0.60 -19.55
CA ASP A 482 20.21 0.86 -20.91
C ASP A 482 20.51 2.36 -21.09
N SER A 483 19.55 3.23 -20.79
CA SER A 483 19.71 4.68 -20.92
C SER A 483 20.88 5.21 -20.08
N MET A 484 21.04 4.70 -18.85
CA MET A 484 22.16 5.07 -17.98
C MET A 484 23.49 4.58 -18.58
N LEU A 485 23.57 3.31 -18.98
CA LEU A 485 24.78 2.70 -19.53
C LEU A 485 25.20 3.38 -20.83
N ARG A 486 24.27 3.64 -21.77
CA ARG A 486 24.57 4.35 -23.01
C ARG A 486 25.04 5.78 -22.79
N SER A 487 24.40 6.50 -21.87
CA SER A 487 24.83 7.84 -21.50
C SER A 487 26.25 7.84 -20.90
N ARG A 488 26.60 6.80 -20.13
CA ARG A 488 27.92 6.69 -19.49
C ARG A 488 29.02 6.13 -20.39
N LEU A 489 28.71 5.14 -21.23
CA LEU A 489 29.69 4.44 -22.05
C LEU A 489 29.92 5.13 -23.39
N PHE A 490 28.86 5.68 -23.99
CA PHE A 490 28.89 6.23 -25.35
C PHE A 490 28.61 7.74 -25.39
N GLY A 491 28.30 8.36 -24.24
CA GLY A 491 28.01 9.80 -24.18
C GLY A 491 26.66 10.19 -24.79
N GLU A 492 25.78 9.22 -25.03
CA GLU A 492 24.46 9.47 -25.61
C GLU A 492 23.59 10.35 -24.69
N SER A 493 22.85 11.29 -25.28
CA SER A 493 21.87 12.10 -24.56
C SER A 493 20.56 11.32 -24.35
N ARG A 494 20.61 10.29 -23.50
CA ARG A 494 19.45 9.48 -23.12
C ARG A 494 18.96 9.82 -21.71
N ALA A 495 17.64 9.87 -21.57
CA ALA A 495 17.00 10.11 -20.27
C ALA A 495 16.85 8.78 -19.51
N ALA A 496 17.58 8.62 -18.40
CA ALA A 496 17.35 7.54 -17.46
C ALA A 496 16.14 7.89 -16.56
N ILE A 497 14.94 7.50 -17.01
CA ILE A 497 13.68 7.84 -16.32
C ILE A 497 13.31 6.73 -15.35
N ASP A 498 13.41 7.02 -14.06
CA ASP A 498 12.79 6.21 -13.02
C ASP A 498 11.51 6.88 -12.48
N SER A 499 10.83 6.18 -11.58
CA SER A 499 9.61 6.69 -10.96
C SER A 499 9.79 7.97 -10.15
N ASN A 500 11.00 8.29 -9.68
CA ASN A 500 11.25 9.51 -8.93
C ASN A 500 11.49 10.69 -9.88
N VAL A 501 12.29 10.49 -10.93
CA VAL A 501 12.54 11.47 -12.00
C VAL A 501 11.21 11.87 -12.63
N ALA A 502 10.37 10.91 -12.95
CA ALA A 502 9.08 11.20 -13.55
C ALA A 502 8.09 11.85 -12.58
N ARG A 503 8.09 11.52 -11.28
CA ARG A 503 7.33 12.29 -10.26
C ARG A 503 7.78 13.74 -10.16
N ILE A 504 9.09 13.97 -10.13
CA ILE A 504 9.66 15.32 -10.08
C ILE A 504 9.23 16.09 -11.33
N TYR A 505 9.34 15.48 -12.50
CA TYR A 505 8.92 16.08 -13.75
C TYR A 505 7.43 16.45 -13.72
N CYS A 506 6.55 15.51 -13.36
CA CYS A 506 5.11 15.75 -13.21
C CYS A 506 4.81 16.92 -12.26
N ARG A 507 5.47 16.99 -11.09
CA ARG A 507 5.34 18.13 -10.16
C ARG A 507 5.77 19.45 -10.78
N LEU A 508 6.84 19.46 -11.58
CA LEU A 508 7.34 20.68 -12.24
C LEU A 508 6.37 21.23 -13.29
N ILE A 509 5.60 20.35 -13.94
CA ILE A 509 4.61 20.74 -14.96
C ILE A 509 3.19 20.90 -14.42
N GLY A 510 2.96 20.60 -13.13
CA GLY A 510 1.65 20.64 -12.50
C GLY A 510 0.75 19.44 -12.85
N GLU A 511 1.35 18.32 -13.25
CA GLU A 511 0.67 17.08 -13.65
C GLU A 511 0.91 15.94 -12.62
N HIS A 512 0.23 14.80 -12.79
CA HIS A 512 0.34 13.64 -11.89
C HIS A 512 1.07 12.44 -12.55
N TYR A 513 1.80 11.66 -11.73
CA TYR A 513 2.69 10.55 -12.14
C TYR A 513 2.15 9.14 -11.90
#